data_AF-A0A7C5S5G7-F1
#
_entry.id   AF-A0A7C5S5G7-F1
#
_cell.length_a   1.000
_cell.length_b   1.000
_cell.length_c   1.000
_cell.angle_alpha   90.00
_cell.angle_beta   90.00
_cell.angle_gamma   90.00
#
_symmetry.space_group_name_H-M   'P 1'
#
loop_
_entity.id
_entity.type
_entity.pdbx_description
1 polymer ?
#
loop_
_entity_poly.entity_id
_entity_poly.type
_entity_poly.pdbx_seq_one_letter_code
_entity_poly.pdbx_strand_id
1 'polypeptide(L)'
;MMVNFVVLLSFYLLCQCKSSEIQHDINYVYKHTLLMKVLKPPVRLDTTPSTNAYANMLIKKNKALNGMLITAVAQTAGKGQDKNFWESKPNENLTISIIVKPYNLMPARQFILNKITSLAIRDFVMMHLKDVAVSIKWPNDVYADDQKIAGILISNTIEGQEITWSVIGIGVNINQTKFESPAPNPVSLKLLSGANYVLDD
;
A
#
# COMPACT_ATOMS: atom_id res chain seq x y z
N MET A 1 -1.71 14.91 -1.29
CA MET A 1 -1.08 13.65 -1.79
C MET A 1 -1.99 12.42 -1.65
N MET A 2 -2.60 12.20 -0.48
CA MET A 2 -3.40 10.99 -0.19
C MET A 2 -4.54 10.77 -1.19
N VAL A 3 -5.32 11.81 -1.49
CA VAL A 3 -6.46 11.70 -2.41
C VAL A 3 -6.06 11.13 -3.77
N ASN A 4 -4.98 11.64 -4.36
CA ASN A 4 -4.49 11.17 -5.66
C ASN A 4 -4.06 9.70 -5.59
N PHE A 5 -3.34 9.33 -4.53
CA PHE A 5 -2.93 7.95 -4.31
C PHE A 5 -4.13 7.01 -4.15
N VAL A 6 -5.12 7.39 -3.33
CA VAL A 6 -6.32 6.59 -3.09
C VAL A 6 -7.18 6.45 -4.35
N VAL A 7 -7.28 7.50 -5.17
CA VAL A 7 -7.98 7.44 -6.47
C VAL A 7 -7.27 6.48 -7.41
N LEU A 8 -5.94 6.58 -7.53
CA LEU A 8 -5.16 5.70 -8.38
C LEU A 8 -5.24 4.24 -7.90
N LEU A 9 -5.06 4.01 -6.61
CA LEU A 9 -5.16 2.68 -6.02
C LEU A 9 -6.58 2.11 -6.20
N SER A 10 -7.62 2.92 -6.05
CA SER A 10 -9.00 2.49 -6.38
C SER A 10 -9.11 2.10 -7.84
N PHE A 11 -8.60 2.89 -8.79
CA PHE A 11 -8.62 2.56 -10.22
C PHE A 11 -7.96 1.20 -10.53
N TYR A 12 -6.83 0.94 -9.86
CA TYR A 12 -6.11 -0.33 -9.94
C TYR A 12 -6.89 -1.50 -9.32
N LEU A 13 -7.47 -1.31 -8.12
CA LEU A 13 -8.28 -2.31 -7.43
C LEU A 13 -9.61 -2.59 -8.16
N LEU A 14 -10.15 -1.62 -8.90
CA LEU A 14 -11.29 -1.79 -9.81
C LEU A 14 -10.90 -2.45 -11.13
N CYS A 15 -9.63 -2.86 -11.31
CA CYS A 15 -9.14 -3.55 -12.50
C CYS A 15 -9.34 -2.76 -13.80
N GLN A 16 -9.38 -1.42 -13.72
CA GLN A 16 -9.44 -0.55 -14.90
C GLN A 16 -8.06 -0.27 -15.51
N CYS A 17 -7.00 -0.81 -14.89
CA CYS A 17 -5.64 -0.75 -15.41
C CYS A 17 -5.52 -1.54 -16.74
N LYS A 18 -4.91 -0.92 -17.76
CA LYS A 18 -4.62 -1.53 -19.07
C LYS A 18 -3.18 -2.07 -19.17
N SER A 19 -2.50 -2.30 -18.04
CA SER A 19 -1.13 -2.82 -18.05
C SER A 19 -1.10 -4.24 -18.62
N SER A 20 -0.37 -4.42 -19.73
CA SER A 20 -0.17 -5.72 -20.38
C SER A 20 0.52 -6.72 -19.46
N GLU A 21 1.33 -6.25 -18.50
CA GLU A 21 2.11 -7.08 -17.56
C GLU A 21 1.25 -7.98 -16.67
N ILE A 22 0.00 -7.58 -16.40
CA ILE A 22 -0.89 -8.30 -15.48
C ILE A 22 -2.30 -8.49 -16.05
N GLN A 23 -2.50 -8.34 -17.36
CA GLN A 23 -3.86 -8.37 -17.95
C GLN A 23 -4.62 -9.68 -17.65
N HIS A 24 -3.92 -10.82 -17.61
CA HIS A 24 -4.54 -12.11 -17.23
C HIS A 24 -4.98 -12.14 -15.77
N ASP A 25 -4.18 -11.56 -14.88
CA ASP A 25 -4.47 -11.43 -13.46
C ASP A 25 -5.63 -10.45 -13.23
N ILE A 26 -5.61 -9.29 -13.88
CA ILE A 26 -6.69 -8.29 -13.85
C ILE A 26 -8.03 -8.92 -14.22
N ASN A 27 -8.08 -9.73 -15.28
CA ASN A 27 -9.31 -10.41 -15.69
C ASN A 27 -9.81 -11.41 -14.63
N TYR A 28 -8.89 -12.08 -13.92
CA TYR A 28 -9.25 -12.96 -12.81
C TYR A 28 -9.86 -12.17 -11.65
N VAL A 29 -9.23 -11.06 -11.23
CA VAL A 29 -9.75 -10.20 -10.14
C VAL A 29 -11.06 -9.54 -10.54
N TYR A 30 -11.19 -9.02 -11.75
CA TYR A 30 -12.43 -8.39 -12.21
C TYR A 30 -13.61 -9.36 -12.18
N LYS A 31 -13.38 -10.62 -12.57
CA LYS A 31 -14.42 -11.66 -12.62
C LYS A 31 -14.79 -12.22 -11.24
N HIS A 32 -13.85 -12.22 -10.30
CA HIS A 32 -14.04 -12.89 -9.01
C HIS A 32 -14.07 -11.94 -7.83
N THR A 33 -13.72 -10.67 -7.98
CA THR A 33 -13.66 -9.72 -6.88
C THR A 33 -14.46 -8.49 -7.25
N LEU A 34 -15.69 -8.42 -6.73
CA LEU A 34 -16.56 -7.26 -6.86
C LEU A 34 -15.78 -5.96 -6.64
N LEU A 35 -16.06 -4.95 -7.48
CA LEU A 35 -15.55 -3.57 -7.46
C LEU A 35 -15.07 -3.12 -6.07
N MET A 36 -13.76 -3.25 -5.82
CA MET A 36 -13.11 -2.77 -4.61
C MET A 36 -13.07 -1.23 -4.63
N LYS A 37 -13.96 -0.59 -3.87
CA LYS A 37 -13.97 0.86 -3.71
C LYS A 37 -13.39 1.24 -2.36
N VAL A 38 -12.39 2.12 -2.33
CA VAL A 38 -11.90 2.69 -1.08
C VAL A 38 -12.99 3.60 -0.49
N LEU A 39 -13.35 3.35 0.77
CA LEU A 39 -14.35 4.10 1.50
C LEU A 39 -13.78 5.45 1.95
N LYS A 40 -14.64 6.47 1.93
CA LYS A 40 -14.34 7.82 2.43
C LYS A 40 -15.38 8.22 3.48
N PRO A 41 -15.01 8.99 4.53
CA PRO A 41 -13.65 9.45 4.85
C PRO A 41 -12.76 8.31 5.41
N PRO A 42 -11.41 8.46 5.38
CA PRO A 42 -10.50 7.51 6.02
C PRO A 42 -10.64 7.53 7.55
N VAL A 43 -10.29 6.41 8.19
CA VAL A 43 -10.04 6.36 9.63
C VAL A 43 -8.62 6.87 9.89
N ARG A 44 -8.51 8.12 10.35
CA ARG A 44 -7.24 8.76 10.67
C ARG A 44 -6.84 8.50 12.12
N LEU A 45 -5.59 8.08 12.32
CA LEU A 45 -4.99 7.87 13.64
C LEU A 45 -3.83 8.84 13.84
N ASP A 46 -3.76 9.51 14.98
CA ASP A 46 -2.61 10.36 15.31
C ASP A 46 -1.36 9.51 15.57
N THR A 47 -1.53 8.43 16.32
CA THR A 47 -0.44 7.49 16.61
C THR A 47 -0.99 6.09 16.76
N THR A 48 -0.26 5.12 16.20
CA THR A 48 -0.57 3.69 16.32
C THR A 48 0.72 2.88 16.31
N PRO A 49 0.79 1.68 16.89
CA PRO A 49 1.90 0.77 16.63
C PRO A 49 2.04 0.48 15.13
N SER A 50 0.92 0.18 14.45
CA SER A 50 0.89 -0.10 13.02
C SER A 50 -0.54 0.03 12.49
N THR A 51 -0.71 0.61 11.30
CA THR A 51 -1.99 0.66 10.59
C THR A 51 -2.51 -0.74 10.27
N ASN A 52 -1.64 -1.70 9.88
CA ASN A 52 -2.03 -3.09 9.68
C ASN A 52 -2.54 -3.72 10.98
N ALA A 53 -1.88 -3.45 12.12
CA ALA A 53 -2.29 -4.01 13.41
C ALA A 53 -3.68 -3.49 13.80
N TYR A 54 -3.94 -2.19 13.59
CA TYR A 54 -5.24 -1.59 13.83
C TYR A 54 -6.32 -2.16 12.91
N ALA A 55 -6.04 -2.29 11.62
CA ALA A 55 -6.95 -2.90 10.65
C ALA A 55 -7.29 -4.36 11.00
N ASN A 56 -6.31 -5.17 11.37
CA ASN A 56 -6.52 -6.54 11.84
C ASN A 56 -7.34 -6.60 13.14
N MET A 57 -7.16 -5.64 14.06
CA MET A 57 -8.00 -5.51 15.25
C MET A 57 -9.47 -5.25 14.88
N LEU A 58 -9.73 -4.37 13.89
CA LEU A 58 -11.09 -4.10 13.42
C LEU A 58 -11.75 -5.34 12.84
N ILE A 59 -11.02 -6.14 12.06
CA ILE A 59 -11.50 -7.42 11.53
C ILE A 59 -11.90 -8.35 12.68
N LYS A 60 -11.00 -8.58 13.64
CA LYS A 60 -11.25 -9.44 14.81
C LYS A 60 -12.43 -8.99 15.68
N LYS A 61 -12.69 -7.68 15.72
CA LYS A 61 -13.82 -7.08 16.47
C LYS A 61 -15.12 -7.01 15.66
N ASN A 62 -15.18 -7.57 14.45
CA ASN A 62 -16.31 -7.47 13.52
C ASN A 62 -16.72 -6.01 13.22
N LYS A 63 -15.74 -5.09 13.17
CA LYS A 63 -15.93 -3.67 12.86
C LYS A 63 -15.36 -3.27 11.49
N ALA A 64 -14.71 -4.21 10.79
CA ALA A 64 -14.13 -3.97 9.49
C ALA A 64 -15.20 -3.87 8.39
N LEU A 65 -14.98 -2.95 7.45
CA LEU A 65 -15.74 -2.84 6.22
C LEU A 65 -14.80 -3.04 5.03
N ASN A 66 -15.29 -3.68 3.97
CA ASN A 66 -14.56 -3.76 2.71
C ASN A 66 -14.28 -2.35 2.16
N GLY A 67 -13.04 -2.06 1.80
CA GLY A 67 -12.60 -0.76 1.32
C GLY A 67 -12.24 0.24 2.42
N MET A 68 -12.33 -0.12 3.71
CA MET A 68 -11.97 0.79 4.79
C MET A 68 -10.49 1.17 4.71
N LEU A 69 -10.22 2.48 4.63
CA LEU A 69 -8.88 3.06 4.61
C LEU A 69 -8.50 3.55 6.00
N ILE A 70 -7.33 3.14 6.48
CA ILE A 70 -6.74 3.55 7.73
C ILE A 70 -5.46 4.31 7.39
N THR A 71 -5.28 5.48 7.99
CA THR A 71 -4.06 6.30 7.86
C THR A 71 -3.49 6.58 9.25
N ALA A 72 -2.17 6.77 9.34
CA ALA A 72 -1.54 7.18 10.58
C ALA A 72 -0.58 8.34 10.36
N VAL A 73 -0.64 9.33 11.25
CA VAL A 73 0.38 10.40 11.32
C VAL A 73 1.71 9.82 11.77
N ALA A 74 1.71 8.97 12.79
CA ALA A 74 2.91 8.30 13.30
C ALA A 74 2.67 6.80 13.54
N GLN A 75 3.64 5.97 13.14
CA GLN A 75 3.71 4.55 13.53
C GLN A 75 4.88 4.34 14.51
N THR A 76 4.62 3.78 15.68
CA THR A 76 5.67 3.52 16.69
C THR A 76 6.33 2.15 16.55
N ALA A 77 5.70 1.23 15.81
CA ALA A 77 6.20 -0.13 15.57
C ALA A 77 5.81 -0.59 14.15
N GLY A 78 6.11 0.25 13.15
CA GLY A 78 5.86 -0.04 11.74
C GLY A 78 6.50 -1.37 11.32
N LYS A 79 5.76 -2.22 10.62
CA LYS A 79 6.20 -3.56 10.23
C LYS A 79 6.56 -3.63 8.76
N GLY A 80 7.67 -4.30 8.45
CA GLY A 80 8.00 -4.80 7.12
C GLY A 80 7.71 -6.30 7.00
N GLN A 81 8.19 -6.93 5.92
CA GLN A 81 8.14 -8.39 5.79
C GLN A 81 9.12 -9.07 6.76
N ASP A 82 8.79 -10.29 7.17
CA ASP A 82 9.54 -11.11 8.11
C ASP A 82 9.85 -10.39 9.43
N LYS A 83 11.14 -10.13 9.70
CA LYS A 83 11.63 -9.46 10.91
C LYS A 83 11.97 -7.99 10.67
N ASN A 84 11.68 -7.47 9.47
CA ASN A 84 12.01 -6.10 9.12
C ASN A 84 10.98 -5.12 9.69
N PHE A 85 11.42 -3.88 9.88
CA PHE A 85 10.58 -2.78 10.36
C PHE A 85 10.41 -1.72 9.26
N TRP A 86 9.31 -1.00 9.32
CA TRP A 86 9.08 0.17 8.48
C TRP A 86 9.32 1.43 9.32
N GLU A 87 10.42 2.12 9.04
CA GLU A 87 10.71 3.43 9.63
C GLU A 87 9.83 4.50 8.98
N SER A 88 9.24 5.37 9.78
CA SER A 88 8.52 6.54 9.28
C SER A 88 8.53 7.65 10.30
N LYS A 89 8.98 8.84 9.90
CA LYS A 89 8.82 10.04 10.71
C LYS A 89 7.36 10.54 10.70
N PRO A 90 6.89 11.10 11.82
CA PRO A 90 5.54 11.66 11.91
C PRO A 90 5.28 12.70 10.83
N ASN A 91 4.13 12.61 10.13
CA ASN A 91 3.73 13.53 9.05
C ASN A 91 4.70 13.65 7.85
N GLU A 92 5.64 12.72 7.69
CA GLU A 92 6.59 12.78 6.56
C GLU A 92 6.28 11.77 5.46
N ASN A 93 5.55 10.70 5.73
CA ASN A 93 5.31 9.61 4.78
C ASN A 93 3.85 9.20 4.72
N LEU A 94 3.45 8.57 3.61
CA LEU A 94 2.17 7.89 3.55
C LEU A 94 2.32 6.54 4.24
N THR A 95 1.68 6.38 5.41
CA THR A 95 1.54 5.08 6.07
C THR A 95 0.06 4.74 6.17
N ILE A 96 -0.36 3.77 5.35
CA ILE A 96 -1.77 3.43 5.22
C ILE A 96 -2.00 1.92 5.27
N SER A 97 -3.23 1.54 5.60
CA SER A 97 -3.75 0.20 5.41
C SER A 97 -5.13 0.23 4.79
N ILE A 98 -5.40 -0.67 3.85
CA ILE A 98 -6.74 -0.86 3.30
C ILE A 98 -7.22 -2.24 3.65
N ILE A 99 -8.42 -2.32 4.22
CA ILE A 99 -9.10 -3.58 4.47
C ILE A 99 -9.87 -3.97 3.21
N VAL A 100 -9.59 -5.15 2.68
CA VAL A 100 -10.24 -5.72 1.51
C VAL A 100 -10.92 -7.02 1.91
N LYS A 101 -12.15 -7.21 1.46
CA LYS A 101 -12.89 -8.47 1.52
C LYS A 101 -12.97 -9.04 0.11
N PRO A 102 -11.96 -9.82 -0.34
CA PRO A 102 -12.00 -10.37 -1.68
C PRO A 102 -13.12 -11.41 -1.79
N TYR A 103 -13.65 -11.59 -3.00
CA TYR A 103 -14.61 -12.66 -3.29
C TYR A 103 -13.86 -13.76 -4.05
N ASN A 104 -14.09 -15.02 -3.69
CA ASN A 104 -13.51 -16.23 -4.30
C ASN A 104 -11.99 -16.19 -4.58
N LEU A 105 -11.20 -15.47 -3.77
CA LEU A 105 -9.76 -15.38 -3.95
C LEU A 105 -9.07 -16.53 -3.22
N MET A 106 -8.54 -17.48 -3.98
CA MET A 106 -7.78 -18.59 -3.41
C MET A 106 -6.44 -18.12 -2.84
N PRO A 107 -5.96 -18.67 -1.71
CA PRO A 107 -4.64 -18.35 -1.15
C PRO A 107 -3.48 -18.50 -2.14
N ALA A 108 -3.53 -19.50 -3.04
CA ALA A 108 -2.54 -19.71 -4.08
C ALA A 108 -2.42 -18.52 -5.07
N ARG A 109 -3.45 -17.66 -5.15
CA ARG A 109 -3.50 -16.48 -6.03
C ARG A 109 -3.33 -15.16 -5.27
N GLN A 110 -3.02 -15.20 -3.98
CA GLN A 110 -2.89 -13.99 -3.13
C GLN A 110 -1.89 -12.95 -3.64
N PHE A 111 -0.88 -13.39 -4.41
CA PHE A 111 0.16 -12.52 -4.95
C PHE A 111 -0.39 -11.43 -5.87
N ILE A 112 -1.60 -11.64 -6.42
CA ILE A 112 -2.27 -10.66 -7.27
C ILE A 112 -2.49 -9.31 -6.58
N LEU A 113 -2.74 -9.30 -5.27
CA LEU A 113 -2.91 -8.08 -4.50
C LEU A 113 -1.60 -7.30 -4.43
N ASN A 114 -0.46 -7.98 -4.25
CA ASN A 114 0.85 -7.33 -4.31
C ASN A 114 1.09 -6.72 -5.70
N LYS A 115 0.79 -7.44 -6.78
CA LYS A 115 0.95 -6.92 -8.15
C LYS A 115 0.17 -5.62 -8.37
N ILE A 116 -1.12 -5.64 -8.04
CA ILE A 116 -2.02 -4.48 -8.20
C ILE A 116 -1.51 -3.30 -7.37
N THR A 117 -1.16 -3.54 -6.10
CA THR A 117 -0.66 -2.49 -5.20
C THR A 117 0.69 -1.93 -5.65
N SER A 118 1.63 -2.78 -6.08
CA SER A 118 2.95 -2.35 -6.58
C SER A 118 2.83 -1.46 -7.81
N LEU A 119 1.95 -1.80 -8.76
CA LEU A 119 1.73 -0.98 -9.96
C LEU A 119 1.10 0.37 -9.62
N ALA A 120 0.12 0.38 -8.71
CA ALA A 120 -0.49 1.63 -8.24
C ALA A 120 0.54 2.55 -7.58
N ILE A 121 1.43 2.00 -6.74
CA ILE A 121 2.50 2.78 -6.10
C ILE A 121 3.53 3.26 -7.12
N ARG A 122 3.98 2.39 -8.04
CA ARG A 122 4.92 2.76 -9.10
C ARG A 122 4.40 3.96 -9.89
N ASP A 123 3.18 3.85 -10.42
CA ASP A 123 2.57 4.89 -11.23
C ASP A 123 2.36 6.18 -10.41
N PHE A 124 1.98 6.07 -9.14
CA PHE A 124 1.89 7.24 -8.24
C PHE A 124 3.24 7.95 -8.10
N VAL A 125 4.32 7.20 -7.85
CA VAL A 125 5.67 7.77 -7.71
C VAL A 125 6.11 8.43 -9.03
N MET A 126 5.84 7.80 -10.18
CA MET A 126 6.17 8.35 -11.51
C MET A 126 5.47 9.67 -11.81
N MET A 127 4.31 9.97 -11.21
CA MET A 127 3.65 11.28 -11.39
C MET A 127 4.43 12.43 -10.77
N HIS A 128 5.35 12.14 -9.85
CA HIS A 128 6.07 13.14 -9.06
C HIS A 128 7.57 13.22 -9.39
N LEU A 129 8.11 12.26 -10.15
CA LEU A 129 9.51 12.21 -10.54
C LEU A 129 9.65 12.38 -12.05
N LYS A 130 10.61 13.21 -12.45
CA LYS A 130 11.04 13.34 -13.85
C LYS A 130 12.41 12.68 -13.98
N ASP A 131 12.64 11.97 -15.08
CA ASP A 131 13.94 11.40 -15.45
C ASP A 131 14.54 10.40 -14.43
N VAL A 132 13.71 9.85 -13.53
CA VAL A 132 14.09 8.80 -12.57
C VAL A 132 13.37 7.51 -12.94
N ALA A 133 14.10 6.40 -13.02
CA ALA A 133 13.50 5.11 -13.35
C ALA A 133 12.77 4.53 -12.13
N VAL A 134 11.45 4.34 -12.21
CA VAL A 134 10.68 3.72 -11.13
C VAL A 134 10.41 2.26 -11.48
N SER A 135 10.89 1.35 -10.64
CA SER A 135 10.80 -0.10 -10.86
C SER A 135 10.16 -0.82 -9.68
N ILE A 136 9.62 -2.01 -9.94
CA ILE A 136 9.07 -2.89 -8.91
C ILE A 136 10.10 -3.97 -8.62
N LYS A 137 10.61 -4.00 -7.39
CA LYS A 137 11.41 -5.11 -6.89
C LYS A 137 10.47 -6.12 -6.24
N TRP A 138 10.13 -7.15 -6.99
CA TRP A 138 9.24 -8.20 -6.51
C TRP A 138 9.79 -8.87 -5.24
N PRO A 139 8.92 -9.24 -4.29
CA PRO A 139 7.46 -9.26 -4.42
C PRO A 139 6.73 -7.99 -3.99
N ASN A 140 7.37 -7.05 -3.28
CA ASN A 140 6.63 -6.11 -2.43
C ASN A 140 7.26 -4.72 -2.27
N ASP A 141 8.32 -4.40 -3.03
CA ASP A 141 9.00 -3.12 -2.91
C ASP A 141 8.94 -2.33 -4.22
N VAL A 142 8.89 -1.00 -4.11
CA VAL A 142 9.03 -0.09 -5.25
C VAL A 142 10.31 0.71 -5.05
N TYR A 143 11.08 0.82 -6.12
CA TYR A 143 12.39 1.45 -6.17
C TYR A 143 12.36 2.63 -7.14
N ALA A 144 13.08 3.68 -6.78
CA ALA A 144 13.46 4.77 -7.67
C ALA A 144 14.97 4.65 -7.89
N ASP A 145 15.35 4.38 -9.14
CA ASP A 145 16.65 3.84 -9.52
C ASP A 145 16.99 2.57 -8.69
N ASP A 146 18.05 2.61 -7.89
CA ASP A 146 18.50 1.53 -7.01
C ASP A 146 18.13 1.74 -5.53
N GLN A 147 17.30 2.74 -5.25
CA GLN A 147 16.90 3.13 -3.90
C GLN A 147 15.43 2.83 -3.60
N LYS A 148 15.15 2.31 -2.41
CA LYS A 148 13.81 1.90 -1.97
C LYS A 148 12.96 3.10 -1.59
N ILE A 149 11.84 3.31 -2.27
CA ILE A 149 10.91 4.43 -2.01
C ILE A 149 9.60 3.98 -1.34
N ALA A 150 9.19 2.73 -1.55
CA ALA A 150 7.97 2.20 -0.94
C ALA A 150 8.06 0.72 -0.62
N GLY A 151 7.20 0.28 0.30
CA GLY A 151 7.04 -1.11 0.68
C GLY A 151 5.58 -1.49 0.91
N ILE A 152 5.26 -2.74 0.61
CA ILE A 152 3.94 -3.34 0.75
C ILE A 152 4.02 -4.48 1.77
N LEU A 153 3.01 -4.54 2.65
CA LEU A 153 2.82 -5.63 3.60
C LEU A 153 1.36 -6.07 3.61
N ILE A 154 1.07 -7.23 3.02
CA ILE A 154 -0.28 -7.81 2.98
C ILE A 154 -0.40 -8.90 4.04
N SER A 155 -1.42 -8.80 4.90
CA SER A 155 -1.80 -9.89 5.81
C SER A 155 -3.18 -10.42 5.46
N ASN A 156 -3.30 -11.74 5.30
CA ASN A 156 -4.53 -12.41 4.89
C ASN A 156 -5.15 -13.21 6.04
N THR A 157 -6.48 -13.19 6.13
CA THR A 157 -7.29 -14.14 6.90
C THR A 157 -7.83 -15.17 5.93
N ILE A 158 -7.61 -16.45 6.22
CA ILE A 158 -7.98 -17.58 5.37
C ILE A 158 -8.99 -18.43 6.12
N GLU A 159 -10.11 -18.74 5.47
CA GLU A 159 -11.12 -19.68 5.97
C GLU A 159 -11.42 -20.70 4.87
N GLY A 160 -11.20 -21.98 5.17
CA GLY A 160 -11.31 -23.04 4.16
C GLY A 160 -10.32 -22.85 3.01
N GLN A 161 -10.84 -22.68 1.79
CA GLN A 161 -10.05 -22.55 0.56
C GLN A 161 -9.95 -21.11 0.04
N GLU A 162 -10.42 -20.13 0.81
CA GLU A 162 -10.55 -18.74 0.37
C GLU A 162 -9.93 -17.76 1.36
N ILE A 163 -9.43 -16.65 0.83
CA ILE A 163 -9.08 -15.49 1.63
C ILE A 163 -10.37 -14.74 1.93
N THR A 164 -10.72 -14.60 3.21
CA THR A 164 -11.91 -13.87 3.65
C THR A 164 -11.63 -12.39 3.91
N TRP A 165 -10.40 -12.06 4.31
CA TRP A 165 -9.94 -10.69 4.47
C TRP A 165 -8.47 -10.53 4.07
N SER A 166 -8.15 -9.39 3.49
CA SER A 166 -6.79 -8.93 3.24
C SER A 166 -6.62 -7.54 3.81
N VAL A 167 -5.57 -7.33 4.60
CA VAL A 167 -5.12 -5.99 5.01
C VAL A 167 -3.90 -5.65 4.18
N ILE A 168 -4.04 -4.68 3.28
CA ILE A 168 -2.98 -4.20 2.40
C ILE A 168 -2.32 -2.99 3.06
N GLY A 169 -1.18 -3.20 3.70
CA GLY A 169 -0.33 -2.17 4.28
C GLY A 169 0.59 -1.55 3.23
N ILE A 170 0.67 -0.23 3.21
CA ILE A 170 1.46 0.52 2.24
C ILE A 170 2.23 1.62 2.98
N GLY A 171 3.55 1.62 2.81
CA GLY A 171 4.44 2.69 3.22
C GLY A 171 5.08 3.34 1.98
N VAL A 172 4.95 4.66 1.81
CA VAL A 172 5.63 5.42 0.75
C VAL A 172 6.38 6.59 1.37
N ASN A 173 7.68 6.66 1.11
CA ASN A 173 8.55 7.73 1.59
C ASN A 173 8.31 9.02 0.80
N ILE A 174 7.78 10.06 1.44
CA ILE A 174 7.39 11.31 0.74
C ILE A 174 8.35 12.45 1.07
N ASN A 175 8.32 12.96 2.30
CA ASN A 175 9.05 14.14 2.75
C ASN A 175 10.25 13.80 3.64
N GLN A 176 10.46 12.52 3.98
CA GLN A 176 11.53 12.12 4.88
C GLN A 176 12.91 12.26 4.25
N THR A 177 13.81 12.99 4.91
CA THR A 177 15.17 13.28 4.41
C THR A 177 16.27 12.57 5.18
N LYS A 178 15.95 11.99 6.35
CA LYS A 178 16.90 11.22 7.16
C LYS A 178 16.28 9.88 7.48
N PHE A 179 17.04 8.81 7.24
CA PHE A 179 16.67 7.44 7.54
C PHE A 179 17.74 6.84 8.45
N GLU A 180 17.32 6.26 9.56
CA GLU A 180 18.21 5.72 10.60
C GLU A 180 18.17 4.19 10.66
N SER A 181 17.17 3.57 10.05
CA SER A 181 17.01 2.11 10.00
C SER A 181 18.03 1.43 9.09
N PRO A 182 18.30 0.13 9.32
CA PRO A 182 19.17 -0.68 8.45
C PRO A 182 18.49 -1.05 7.10
N ALA A 183 17.43 -0.35 6.70
CA ALA A 183 16.78 -0.59 5.42
C ALA A 183 17.78 -0.36 4.27
N PRO A 184 17.79 -1.20 3.23
CA PRO A 184 18.74 -1.05 2.13
C PRO A 184 18.34 0.17 1.28
N ASN A 185 19.18 1.21 1.30
CA ASN A 185 19.12 2.40 0.46
C ASN A 185 17.75 3.08 0.41
N PRO A 186 17.16 3.53 1.54
CA PRO A 186 15.89 4.23 1.54
C PRO A 186 16.02 5.63 0.90
N VAL A 187 15.04 6.00 0.09
CA VAL A 187 14.90 7.33 -0.52
C VAL A 187 13.47 7.84 -0.40
N SER A 188 13.26 9.13 -0.58
CA SER A 188 11.93 9.76 -0.61
C SER A 188 11.73 10.63 -1.86
N LEU A 189 10.48 10.95 -2.17
CA LEU A 189 10.16 11.91 -3.23
C LEU A 189 10.87 13.24 -3.03
N LYS A 190 10.93 13.76 -1.79
CA LYS A 190 11.61 15.02 -1.48
C LYS A 190 13.11 14.98 -1.77
N LEU A 191 13.79 13.86 -1.46
CA LEU A 191 15.22 13.73 -1.75
C LEU A 191 15.49 13.69 -3.26
N LEU A 192 14.60 13.05 -4.04
CA LEU A 192 14.76 12.92 -5.49
C LEU A 192 14.34 14.17 -6.26
N SER A 193 13.25 14.82 -5.83
CA SER A 193 12.65 15.93 -6.58
C SER A 193 12.99 17.31 -6.02
N GLY A 194 13.53 17.39 -4.79
CA GLY A 194 13.77 18.65 -4.07
C GLY A 194 12.51 19.37 -3.59
N ALA A 195 11.31 18.82 -3.82
CA ALA A 195 10.02 19.46 -3.51
C ALA A 195 9.46 19.01 -2.15
N ASN A 196 8.65 19.88 -1.53
CA ASN A 196 7.81 19.51 -0.39
C ASN A 196 6.42 19.12 -0.87
N TYR A 197 5.88 18.05 -0.32
CA TYR A 197 4.57 17.53 -0.70
C TYR A 197 3.59 17.62 0.46
N VAL A 198 2.36 18.08 0.19
CA VAL A 198 1.32 18.14 1.22
C VAL A 198 0.65 16.77 1.35
N LEU A 199 0.70 16.20 2.56
CA LEU A 199 0.00 14.96 2.90
C LEU A 199 -1.44 15.28 3.33
N ASP A 200 -2.25 15.82 2.42
CA ASP A 200 -3.68 16.06 2.66
C ASP A 200 -4.43 14.76 3.00
N ASP A 201 -5.59 14.89 3.64
CA ASP A 201 -6.54 13.78 3.93
C ASP A 201 -7.31 13.27 2.71
#